data_AF-A0A1W9U8M1-F1
#
_entry.id   AF-A0A1W9U8M1-F1
#
_cell.length_a   1.000
_cell.length_b   1.000
_cell.length_c   1.000
_cell.angle_alpha   90.00
_cell.angle_beta   90.00
_cell.angle_gamma   90.00
#
_symmetry.space_group_name_H-M   'P 1'
#
loop_
_entity.id
_entity.type
_entity.pdbx_description
1 polymer ?
#
loop_
_entity_poly.entity_id
_entity_poly.type
_entity_poly.pdbx_seq_one_letter_code
_entity_poly.pdbx_strand_id
1 'polypeptide(L)'
;MTMKIDVFKGREIRRTLHNNEWWFVIEDIVMTLIDSRDPKQYIQRMKQRDPELKKGWVQIVHTLSFETSGGSEGLFRIIQTIPSPKAEPFKRWLAKVGYERVQEIEDPELATQRTRELYQAKGYSDAWIEKRMRGIAVRAELTEEWK
;
A
#
# COMPACT_ATOMS: atom_id res chain seq x y z
N MET A 1 -16.72 11.96 1.45
CA MET A 1 -15.73 11.87 2.56
C MET A 1 -14.47 11.21 2.01
N THR A 2 -13.38 11.95 1.85
CA THR A 2 -12.06 11.37 1.55
C THR A 2 -11.64 10.56 2.77
N MET A 3 -11.63 9.22 2.67
CA MET A 3 -11.06 8.34 3.70
C MET A 3 -9.56 8.61 3.76
N LYS A 4 -9.16 9.62 4.55
CA LYS A 4 -7.78 9.85 4.92
C LYS A 4 -7.47 8.82 6.00
N ILE A 5 -6.94 7.68 5.58
CA ILE A 5 -6.53 6.64 6.51
C ILE A 5 -5.28 7.15 7.19
N ASP A 6 -5.46 7.81 8.33
CA ASP A 6 -4.38 8.20 9.22
C ASP A 6 -3.92 6.94 9.99
N VAL A 7 -3.41 5.95 9.26
CA VAL A 7 -2.89 4.68 9.81
C VAL A 7 -1.85 4.94 10.89
N PHE A 8 -1.18 6.09 10.83
CA PHE A 8 -0.02 6.41 11.62
C PHE A 8 -0.25 7.50 12.66
N LYS A 9 -1.51 7.92 12.87
CA LYS A 9 -1.93 8.88 13.91
C LYS A 9 -1.03 10.13 13.98
N GLY A 10 -0.69 10.70 12.82
CA GLY A 10 0.17 11.89 12.73
C GLY A 10 1.66 11.67 13.07
N ARG A 11 2.13 10.43 13.25
CA ARG A 11 3.58 10.16 13.28
C ARG A 11 4.15 10.19 11.87
N GLU A 12 5.22 10.95 11.70
CA GLU A 12 5.90 11.06 10.43
C GLU A 12 6.71 9.78 10.17
N ILE A 13 6.40 9.12 9.05
CA ILE A 13 7.17 7.96 8.58
C ILE A 13 8.06 8.45 7.46
N ARG A 14 9.38 8.27 7.65
CA ARG A 14 10.34 8.58 6.61
C ARG A 14 10.07 7.67 5.40
N ARG A 15 9.94 8.32 4.25
CA ARG A 15 9.71 7.66 2.97
C ARG A 15 10.54 8.29 1.87
N THR A 16 10.90 7.50 0.86
CA THR A 16 11.56 7.99 -0.35
C THR A 16 10.90 7.40 -1.58
N LEU A 17 10.95 8.13 -2.70
CA LEU A 17 10.54 7.61 -4.00
C LEU A 17 11.78 7.04 -4.67
N HIS A 18 11.79 5.74 -4.93
CA HIS A 18 12.90 5.05 -5.58
C HIS A 18 12.35 4.07 -6.62
N ASN A 19 12.89 4.09 -7.84
CA ASN A 19 12.41 3.32 -8.99
C ASN A 19 10.89 3.45 -9.24
N ASN A 20 10.35 4.66 -9.08
CA ASN A 20 8.92 4.94 -9.23
C ASN A 20 8.00 4.20 -8.22
N GLU A 21 8.59 3.67 -7.15
CA GLU A 21 7.89 3.05 -6.03
C GLU A 21 8.10 3.85 -4.75
N TRP A 22 7.17 3.73 -3.80
CA TRP A 22 7.29 4.35 -2.47
C TRP A 22 7.94 3.39 -1.48
N TRP A 23 8.96 3.90 -0.80
CA TRP A 23 9.79 3.15 0.15
C TRP A 23 9.65 3.77 1.52
N PHE A 24 9.65 2.94 2.57
CA PHE A 24 9.37 3.41 3.92
C PHE A 24 10.36 2.83 4.93
N VAL A 25 10.66 3.61 5.98
CA VAL A 25 11.47 3.13 7.10
C VAL A 25 10.65 2.22 8.01
N ILE A 26 11.05 0.96 8.07
CA ILE A 26 10.34 -0.08 8.83
C ILE A 26 10.41 0.16 10.34
N GLU A 27 11.50 0.71 10.85
CA GLU A 27 11.63 1.03 12.27
C GLU A 27 10.58 2.06 12.71
N ASP A 28 10.36 3.12 11.91
CA ASP A 28 9.35 4.17 12.18
C ASP A 28 7.93 3.58 12.24
N ILE A 29 7.65 2.61 11.36
CA ILE A 29 6.35 1.93 11.28
C ILE A 29 6.16 1.00 12.47
N VAL A 30 7.16 0.19 12.77
CA VAL A 30 7.15 -0.69 13.94
C VAL A 30 6.94 0.15 15.20
N MET A 31 7.71 1.22 15.41
CA MET A 31 7.56 2.15 16.54
C MET A 31 6.18 2.80 16.62
N THR A 32 5.53 3.05 15.49
CA THR A 32 4.17 3.62 15.46
C THR A 32 3.12 2.59 15.86
N LEU A 33 3.32 1.34 15.44
CA LEU A 33 2.36 0.27 15.65
C LEU A 33 2.55 -0.48 16.97
N ILE A 34 3.67 -0.32 17.67
CA ILE A 34 3.91 -0.95 18.98
C ILE A 34 4.11 0.08 20.09
N ASP A 35 4.08 -0.37 21.34
CA ASP A 35 4.40 0.44 22.54
C ASP A 35 5.76 0.06 23.16
N SER A 36 6.58 -0.71 22.45
CA SER A 36 7.92 -1.11 22.88
C SER A 36 8.89 0.06 22.84
N ARG A 37 9.77 0.12 23.85
CA ARG A 37 10.92 1.04 23.89
C ARG A 37 12.07 0.59 22.99
N ASP A 38 12.09 -0.67 22.57
CA ASP A 38 13.11 -1.24 21.69
C ASP A 38 12.46 -1.88 20.44
N PRO A 39 12.42 -1.16 19.30
CA PRO A 39 11.87 -1.67 18.05
C PRO A 39 12.79 -2.72 17.40
N LYS A 40 14.11 -2.67 17.62
CA LYS A 40 15.06 -3.62 17.02
C LYS A 40 14.88 -5.01 17.62
N GLN A 41 14.78 -5.07 18.94
CA GLN A 41 14.48 -6.33 19.64
C GLN A 41 13.10 -6.86 19.24
N TYR A 42 12.10 -5.98 19.07
CA TYR A 42 10.78 -6.38 18.60
C TYR A 42 10.84 -7.02 17.20
N ILE A 43 11.53 -6.38 16.25
CA ILE A 43 11.73 -6.91 14.90
C ILE A 43 12.41 -8.28 14.95
N GLN A 44 13.41 -8.46 15.81
CA GLN A 44 14.08 -9.76 15.97
C GLN A 44 13.11 -10.84 16.46
N ARG A 45 12.26 -10.53 17.46
CA ARG A 45 11.22 -11.46 17.94
C ARG A 45 10.14 -11.72 16.88
N MET A 46 9.80 -10.72 16.07
CA MET A 46 8.85 -10.86 14.97
C MET A 46 9.35 -11.87 13.93
N LYS A 47 10.62 -11.79 13.55
CA LYS A 47 11.27 -12.79 12.67
C LYS A 47 11.31 -14.19 13.29
N GLN A 48 11.40 -14.31 14.61
CA GLN A 48 11.37 -15.62 15.26
C GLN A 48 9.97 -16.25 15.25
N ARG A 49 8.92 -15.43 15.28
CA ARG A 49 7.52 -15.87 15.28
C ARG A 49 7.01 -16.26 13.90
N ASP A 50 7.52 -15.64 12.83
CA ASP A 50 7.18 -15.95 11.45
C ASP A 50 8.45 -16.44 10.70
N PRO A 51 8.67 -17.77 10.62
CA PRO A 51 9.80 -18.35 9.91
C PRO A 51 9.82 -18.04 8.41
N GLU A 52 8.66 -17.86 7.77
CA GLU A 52 8.56 -17.49 6.36
C GLU A 52 9.00 -16.04 6.15
N LEU A 53 8.56 -15.14 7.03
CA LEU A 53 9.06 -13.76 7.08
C LEU A 53 10.57 -13.72 7.34
N LYS A 54 11.12 -14.64 8.14
CA LYS A 54 12.56 -14.74 8.40
C LYS A 54 13.35 -15.19 7.18
N LYS A 55 12.87 -16.22 6.46
CA LYS A 55 13.47 -16.71 5.21
C LYS A 55 13.49 -15.60 4.15
N GLY A 56 12.37 -14.90 4.02
CA GLY A 56 12.19 -13.79 3.11
C GLY A 56 12.74 -12.44 3.60
N TRP A 57 13.25 -12.35 4.84
CA TRP A 57 13.48 -11.05 5.49
C TRP A 57 14.42 -10.17 4.68
N VAL A 58 15.48 -10.75 4.14
CA VAL A 58 16.45 -10.01 3.34
C VAL A 58 15.76 -9.48 2.07
N GLN A 59 15.00 -10.30 1.34
CA GLN A 59 14.25 -9.84 0.16
C GLN A 59 13.10 -8.85 0.47
N ILE A 60 12.45 -8.98 1.63
CA ILE A 60 11.31 -8.16 2.06
C ILE A 60 11.78 -6.85 2.71
N VAL A 61 12.92 -6.90 3.41
CA VAL A 61 13.47 -5.88 4.30
C VAL A 61 14.99 -5.89 4.22
N HIS A 62 15.52 -5.34 3.12
CA HIS A 62 16.92 -4.95 3.10
C HIS A 62 17.10 -3.72 4.01
N THR A 63 17.52 -3.98 5.24
CA THR A 63 17.89 -2.95 6.21
C THR A 63 19.19 -2.30 5.78
N LEU A 64 19.22 -0.97 5.69
CA LEU A 64 20.48 -0.28 5.51
C LEU A 64 20.53 1.02 6.31
N SER A 65 21.75 1.38 6.69
CA SER A 65 22.20 2.76 6.89
C SER A 65 22.29 3.51 5.55
N PHE A 66 21.23 3.36 4.72
CA PHE A 66 20.96 3.82 3.34
C PHE A 66 21.63 3.03 2.17
N GLU A 67 20.83 2.12 1.55
CA GLU A 67 20.72 1.75 0.11
C GLU A 67 19.66 0.63 -0.05
N THR A 68 18.42 1.09 -0.03
CA THR A 68 17.13 0.42 -0.28
C THR A 68 17.10 -0.82 -1.20
N SER A 69 16.61 -1.99 -0.68
CA SER A 69 15.98 -3.07 -1.50
C SER A 69 14.70 -3.78 -0.93
N GLY A 70 13.67 -3.09 -0.41
CA GLY A 70 12.33 -3.64 -0.13
C GLY A 70 11.19 -2.67 -0.50
N GLY A 71 10.28 -3.09 -1.39
CA GLY A 71 9.17 -2.29 -1.91
C GLY A 71 7.92 -2.24 -1.01
N SER A 72 6.86 -1.57 -1.47
CA SER A 72 5.61 -1.35 -0.71
C SER A 72 4.89 -2.63 -0.27
N GLU A 73 5.07 -3.74 -0.99
CA GLU A 73 4.49 -5.03 -0.65
C GLU A 73 5.11 -5.62 0.63
N GLY A 74 6.43 -5.54 0.77
CA GLY A 74 7.13 -6.04 1.95
C GLY A 74 6.70 -5.30 3.21
N LEU A 75 6.41 -4.00 3.07
CA LEU A 75 5.83 -3.22 4.15
C LEU A 75 4.47 -3.76 4.61
N PHE A 76 3.55 -3.99 3.68
CA PHE A 76 2.20 -4.47 4.01
C PHE A 76 2.26 -5.82 4.72
N ARG A 77 3.16 -6.71 4.28
CA ARG A 77 3.42 -7.99 4.93
C ARG A 77 3.89 -7.81 6.38
N ILE A 78 4.82 -6.89 6.65
CA ILE A 78 5.30 -6.63 8.01
C ILE A 78 4.15 -6.18 8.91
N ILE A 79 3.34 -5.21 8.47
CA ILE A 79 2.23 -4.69 9.29
C ILE A 79 1.23 -5.80 9.63
N GLN A 80 0.96 -6.73 8.70
CA GLN A 80 0.09 -7.89 8.96
C GLN A 80 0.60 -8.77 10.12
N THR A 81 1.91 -8.94 10.24
CA THR A 81 2.52 -9.80 11.29
C THR A 81 2.56 -9.17 12.67
N ILE A 82 2.28 -7.88 12.82
CA ILE A 82 2.30 -7.18 14.11
C ILE A 82 0.98 -7.46 14.87
N PRO A 83 0.99 -8.18 16.01
CA PRO A 83 -0.21 -8.39 16.84
C PRO A 83 -0.46 -7.17 17.74
N SER A 84 -0.80 -6.02 17.15
CA SER A 84 -1.09 -4.79 17.88
C SER A 84 -2.47 -4.26 17.53
N PRO A 85 -3.26 -3.77 18.51
CA PRO A 85 -4.50 -3.02 18.26
C PRO A 85 -4.28 -1.81 17.36
N LYS A 86 -3.07 -1.23 17.32
CA LYS A 86 -2.74 -0.11 16.43
C LYS A 86 -2.63 -0.52 14.95
N ALA A 87 -2.33 -1.79 14.68
CA ALA A 87 -2.28 -2.33 13.33
C ALA A 87 -3.66 -2.74 12.81
N GLU A 88 -4.65 -2.90 13.69
CA GLU A 88 -6.00 -3.37 13.34
C GLU A 88 -6.72 -2.48 12.31
N PRO A 89 -6.69 -1.13 12.40
CA PRO A 89 -7.28 -0.28 11.36
C PRO A 89 -6.69 -0.53 9.96
N PHE A 90 -5.38 -0.77 9.88
CA PHE A 90 -4.73 -1.10 8.63
C PHE A 90 -5.12 -2.48 8.10
N LYS A 91 -5.20 -3.49 8.97
CA LYS A 91 -5.61 -4.85 8.58
C LYS A 91 -7.06 -4.87 8.06
N ARG A 92 -7.96 -4.15 8.72
CA ARG A 92 -9.34 -3.97 8.24
C ARG A 92 -9.40 -3.24 6.91
N TRP A 93 -8.57 -2.23 6.72
CA TRP A 93 -8.47 -1.55 5.44
C TRP A 93 -7.99 -2.50 4.32
N LEU A 94 -6.93 -3.28 4.56
CA LEU A 94 -6.46 -4.28 3.60
C LEU A 94 -7.54 -5.32 3.30
N ALA A 95 -8.28 -5.79 4.31
CA ALA A 95 -9.39 -6.71 4.10
C ALA A 95 -10.49 -6.09 3.23
N LYS A 96 -10.83 -4.81 3.46
CA LYS A 96 -11.79 -4.07 2.64
C LYS A 96 -11.31 -3.93 1.19
N VAL A 97 -10.07 -3.50 0.98
CA VAL A 97 -9.51 -3.35 -0.37
C VAL A 97 -9.40 -4.69 -1.09
N GLY A 98 -9.00 -5.75 -0.38
CA GLY A 98 -8.96 -7.10 -0.93
C GLY A 98 -10.35 -7.59 -1.34
N TYR A 99 -11.37 -7.33 -0.52
CA TYR A 99 -12.76 -7.64 -0.86
C TYR A 99 -13.26 -6.86 -2.08
N GLU A 100 -13.06 -5.53 -2.10
CA GLU A 100 -13.37 -4.68 -3.26
C GLU A 100 -12.70 -5.22 -4.53
N ARG A 101 -11.45 -5.66 -4.43
CA ARG A 101 -10.70 -6.20 -5.57
C ARG A 101 -11.25 -7.52 -6.09
N VAL A 102 -11.73 -8.39 -5.20
CA VAL A 102 -12.43 -9.62 -5.59
C VAL A 102 -13.75 -9.27 -6.30
N GLN A 103 -14.51 -8.32 -5.77
CA GLN A 103 -15.74 -7.85 -6.42
C GLN A 103 -15.47 -7.26 -7.82
N GLU A 104 -14.40 -6.48 -7.97
CA GLU A 104 -13.97 -5.93 -9.27
C GLU A 104 -13.55 -7.00 -10.30
N ILE A 105 -13.12 -8.18 -9.85
CA ILE A 105 -12.80 -9.30 -10.76
C ILE A 105 -14.08 -9.96 -11.27
N GLU A 106 -15.07 -10.11 -10.40
CA GLU A 106 -16.39 -10.67 -10.74
C GLU A 106 -17.21 -9.68 -11.59
N ASP A 107 -17.12 -8.38 -11.28
CA ASP A 107 -17.79 -7.29 -12.00
C ASP A 107 -16.79 -6.17 -12.33
N PRO A 108 -16.18 -6.22 -13.54
CA PRO A 108 -15.24 -5.21 -14.00
C PRO A 108 -15.82 -3.78 -14.12
N GLU A 109 -17.14 -3.59 -14.16
CA GLU A 109 -17.74 -2.25 -14.19
C GLU A 109 -17.47 -1.48 -12.90
N LEU A 110 -17.37 -2.19 -11.76
CA LEU A 110 -17.02 -1.60 -10.46
C LEU A 110 -15.63 -0.94 -10.49
N ALA A 111 -14.67 -1.51 -11.22
CA ALA A 111 -13.33 -0.92 -11.37
C ALA A 111 -13.39 0.40 -12.17
N THR A 112 -14.27 0.46 -13.16
CA THR A 112 -14.51 1.67 -13.96
C THR A 112 -15.18 2.76 -13.11
N GLN A 113 -16.18 2.39 -12.31
CA GLN A 113 -16.84 3.31 -11.39
C GLN A 113 -15.87 3.86 -10.33
N ARG A 114 -15.08 2.98 -9.69
CA ARG A 114 -14.02 3.37 -8.75
C ARG A 114 -13.04 4.37 -9.35
N THR A 115 -12.67 4.18 -10.62
CA THR A 115 -11.77 5.09 -11.33
C THR A 115 -12.38 6.49 -11.46
N ARG A 116 -13.68 6.60 -11.76
CA ARG A 116 -14.39 7.90 -11.80
C ARG A 116 -14.42 8.55 -10.43
N GLU A 117 -14.80 7.80 -9.39
CA GLU A 117 -14.84 8.28 -8.00
C GLU A 117 -13.47 8.78 -7.53
N LEU A 118 -12.38 8.10 -7.92
CA LEU A 118 -11.01 8.52 -7.62
C LEU A 118 -10.67 9.89 -8.25
N TYR A 119 -11.07 10.12 -9.50
CA TYR A 119 -10.85 11.42 -10.14
C TYR A 119 -11.72 12.52 -9.50
N GLN A 120 -12.98 12.22 -9.17
CA GLN A 120 -13.84 13.17 -8.45
C GLN A 120 -13.23 13.54 -7.09
N ALA A 121 -12.70 12.56 -6.34
CA ALA A 121 -12.02 12.79 -5.07
C ALA A 121 -10.73 13.61 -5.20
N LYS A 122 -10.08 13.60 -6.38
CA LYS A 122 -8.95 14.47 -6.70
C LYS A 122 -9.36 15.89 -7.14
N GLY A 123 -10.66 16.16 -7.25
CA GLY A 123 -11.21 17.48 -7.60
C GLY A 123 -11.35 17.73 -9.10
N TYR A 124 -11.30 16.69 -9.94
CA TYR A 124 -11.56 16.83 -11.37
C TYR A 124 -13.07 16.95 -11.63
N SER A 125 -13.46 17.76 -12.63
CA SER A 125 -14.85 17.92 -13.03
C SER A 125 -15.37 16.71 -13.81
N ASP A 126 -16.67 16.43 -13.73
CA ASP A 126 -17.28 15.28 -14.43
C ASP A 126 -17.01 15.32 -15.94
N ALA A 127 -17.10 16.49 -16.57
CA ALA A 127 -16.77 16.68 -17.98
C ALA A 127 -15.31 16.31 -18.31
N TRP A 128 -14.37 16.62 -17.42
CA TRP A 128 -12.96 16.22 -17.59
C TRP A 128 -12.80 14.71 -17.45
N ILE A 129 -13.49 14.10 -16.48
CA ILE A 129 -13.45 12.67 -16.20
C ILE A 129 -14.00 11.88 -17.38
N GLU A 130 -15.15 12.25 -17.92
CA GLU A 130 -15.73 11.61 -19.11
C GLU A 130 -14.77 11.66 -20.31
N LYS A 131 -14.20 12.85 -20.58
CA LYS A 131 -13.22 13.02 -21.65
C LYS A 131 -11.99 12.12 -21.42
N ARG A 132 -11.52 12.00 -20.17
CA ARG A 132 -10.39 11.16 -19.81
C ARG A 132 -10.69 9.69 -20.01
N MET A 133 -11.86 9.21 -19.60
CA MET A 133 -12.27 7.81 -19.75
C MET A 133 -12.36 7.41 -21.22
N ARG A 134 -12.97 8.25 -22.07
CA ARG A 134 -13.00 8.03 -23.53
C ARG A 134 -11.59 8.01 -24.14
N GLY A 135 -10.72 8.94 -23.72
CA GLY A 135 -9.33 9.00 -24.19
C GLY A 135 -8.42 7.86 -23.69
N ILE A 136 -8.85 7.07 -22.70
CA ILE A 136 -8.17 5.83 -22.32
C ILE A 136 -8.57 4.71 -23.29
N ALA A 137 -9.86 4.57 -23.60
CA ALA A 137 -10.36 3.57 -24.57
C ALA A 137 -9.70 3.74 -25.95
N VAL A 138 -9.72 4.95 -26.50
CA VAL A 138 -9.11 5.25 -27.83
C VAL A 138 -7.62 4.94 -27.86
N ARG A 139 -6.89 5.22 -26.76
CA ARG A 139 -5.45 4.90 -26.69
C ARG A 139 -5.20 3.41 -26.58
N ALA A 140 -6.05 2.66 -25.88
CA ALA A 140 -5.93 1.22 -25.80
C ALA A 140 -6.09 0.57 -27.19
N GLU A 141 -7.13 0.96 -27.93
CA GLU A 141 -7.37 0.51 -29.32
C GLU A 141 -6.16 0.84 -30.23
N LEU A 142 -5.68 2.08 -30.21
CA LEU A 142 -4.50 2.48 -30.98
C LEU A 142 -3.20 1.78 -30.55
N THR A 143 -3.11 1.27 -29.32
CA THR A 143 -1.90 0.54 -28.88
C THR A 143 -1.97 -0.94 -29.28
N GLU A 144 -3.17 -1.48 -29.48
CA GLU A 144 -3.37 -2.83 -30.03
C GLU A 144 -3.19 -2.87 -31.55
N GLU A 145 -3.63 -1.85 -32.29
CA GLU A 145 -3.49 -1.80 -33.75
C GLU A 145 -2.03 -1.66 -34.24
N TRP A 146 -1.13 -1.17 -33.40
CA TRP A 146 0.29 -0.95 -33.74
C TRP A 146 1.22 -2.04 -33.18
N LYS A 147 0.65 -3.16 -32.74
CA LYS A 147 1.37 -4.41 -32.44
C LYS A 147 1.33 -5.34 -33.65
#